data_AF-A0A699WX78-F1
#
_entry.id   AF-A0A699WX78-F1
#
_cell.length_a   1.000
_cell.length_b   1.000
_cell.length_c   1.000
_cell.angle_alpha   90.00
_cell.angle_beta   90.00
_cell.angle_gamma   90.00
#
_symmetry.space_group_name_H-M   'P 1'
#
loop_
_entity.id
_entity.type
_entity.pdbx_description
1 polymer ?
#
loop_
_entity_poly.entity_id
_entity_poly.type
_entity_poly.pdbx_seq_one_letter_code
_entity_poly.pdbx_strand_id
1 'polypeptide(L)'
;TVSTDKDGLKASLQTFIDAYNAVVSAVATVTKATISDTPDPKTGARVTPAALTGDALPRSILAALRNELVTTGASGKLSVLSQLGINTSQTDGTLSLDATKFGAALDKG
;
A
#
# COMPACT_ATOMS: atom_id res chain seq x y z
N THR A 1 4.71 18.14 -27.62
CA THR A 1 5.14 18.61 -26.29
C THR A 1 4.76 17.55 -25.28
N VAL A 2 5.73 17.07 -24.48
CA VAL A 2 5.51 16.15 -23.34
C VAL A 2 4.85 16.92 -22.20
N SER A 3 3.74 17.57 -22.53
CA SER A 3 2.74 18.15 -21.61
C SER A 3 1.61 17.13 -21.40
N THR A 4 1.92 15.85 -21.63
CA THR A 4 1.01 14.71 -21.53
C THR A 4 0.64 14.52 -20.07
N ASP A 5 -0.47 15.14 -19.67
CA ASP A 5 -1.27 14.87 -18.46
C ASP A 5 -0.49 14.46 -17.21
N LYS A 6 0.54 15.21 -16.82
CA LYS A 6 1.28 14.99 -15.56
C LYS A 6 0.32 14.96 -14.37
N ASP A 7 -0.70 15.82 -14.41
CA ASP A 7 -1.75 15.91 -13.39
C ASP A 7 -2.70 14.71 -13.44
N GLY A 8 -3.10 14.26 -14.63
CA GLY A 8 -3.95 13.08 -14.79
C GLY A 8 -3.25 11.79 -14.36
N LEU A 9 -1.95 11.67 -14.67
CA LEU A 9 -1.13 10.55 -14.24
C LEU A 9 -0.92 10.58 -12.73
N LYS A 10 -0.65 11.76 -12.15
CA LYS A 10 -0.54 11.95 -10.69
C LYS A 10 -1.84 11.57 -9.98
N ALA A 11 -2.98 12.00 -10.51
CA ALA A 11 -4.30 11.68 -9.94
C ALA A 11 -4.61 10.17 -10.01
N SER A 12 -4.26 9.52 -11.12
CA SER A 12 -4.42 8.08 -11.28
C SER A 12 -3.54 7.29 -10.30
N LEU A 13 -2.29 7.72 -10.13
CA LEU A 13 -1.36 7.17 -9.15
C LEU A 13 -1.83 7.37 -7.71
N GLN A 14 -2.34 8.57 -7.39
CA GLN A 14 -2.87 8.86 -6.07
C GLN A 14 -4.07 7.98 -5.76
N THR A 15 -5.02 7.86 -6.71
CA THR A 15 -6.19 6.98 -6.57
C THR A 15 -5.77 5.54 -6.36
N PHE A 16 -4.76 5.08 -7.09
CA PHE A 16 -4.21 3.74 -6.92
C PHE A 16 -3.60 3.54 -5.52
N ILE A 17 -2.78 4.48 -5.05
CA ILE A 17 -2.16 4.44 -3.72
C ILE A 17 -3.23 4.42 -2.62
N ASP A 18 -4.27 5.25 -2.77
CA ASP A 18 -5.36 5.34 -1.82
C ASP A 18 -6.15 4.02 -1.77
N ALA A 19 -6.46 3.42 -2.93
CA ALA A 19 -7.12 2.12 -3.00
C ALA A 19 -6.27 1.00 -2.37
N TYR A 20 -4.96 0.98 -2.64
CA TYR A 20 -4.04 0.03 -2.02
C TYR A 20 -3.99 0.21 -0.50
N ASN A 21 -3.87 1.45 -0.01
CA ASN A 21 -3.82 1.75 1.42
C ASN A 21 -5.15 1.42 2.11
N ALA A 22 -6.28 1.56 1.43
CA ALA A 22 -7.58 1.12 1.93
C ALA A 22 -7.61 -0.41 2.11
N VAL A 23 -7.06 -1.18 1.17
CA VAL A 23 -6.96 -2.64 1.32
C VAL A 23 -6.00 -3.03 2.44
N VAL A 24 -4.83 -2.39 2.54
CA VAL A 24 -3.89 -2.61 3.65
C VAL A 24 -4.55 -2.34 4.99
N SER A 25 -5.31 -1.25 5.09
CA SER A 25 -6.04 -0.89 6.31
C SER A 25 -7.11 -1.93 6.63
N ALA A 26 -7.94 -2.32 5.66
CA ALA A 26 -8.97 -3.35 5.84
C ALA A 26 -8.37 -4.69 6.30
N VAL A 27 -7.27 -5.12 5.67
CA VAL A 27 -6.53 -6.33 6.06
C VAL A 27 -5.96 -6.18 7.47
N ALA A 28 -5.37 -5.04 7.81
CA ALA A 28 -4.86 -4.78 9.15
C ALA A 28 -5.98 -4.83 10.20
N THR A 29 -7.16 -4.27 9.92
CA THR A 29 -8.32 -4.32 10.83
C THR A 29 -8.75 -5.75 11.15
N VAL A 30 -8.73 -6.66 10.17
CA VAL A 30 -9.20 -8.04 10.36
C VAL A 30 -8.10 -9.00 10.84
N THR A 31 -6.82 -8.62 10.75
CA THR A 31 -5.69 -9.48 11.11
C THR A 31 -4.91 -9.04 12.34
N LYS A 32 -4.92 -7.75 12.69
CA LYS A 32 -4.11 -7.19 13.78
C LYS A 32 -4.80 -7.44 15.12
N ALA A 33 -4.17 -8.24 15.96
CA ALA A 33 -4.61 -8.42 17.34
C ALA A 33 -4.64 -7.06 18.05
N THR A 34 -5.73 -6.80 18.75
CA THR A 34 -5.90 -5.58 19.52
C THR A 34 -5.30 -5.78 20.90
N ILE A 35 -4.40 -4.89 21.31
CA ILE A 35 -3.88 -4.87 22.68
C ILE A 35 -4.70 -3.85 23.45
N SER A 36 -5.31 -4.28 24.54
CA SER A 36 -6.07 -3.42 25.45
C SER A 36 -5.24 -3.13 26.69
N ASP A 37 -5.22 -1.86 27.11
CA ASP A 37 -4.58 -1.43 28.36
C ASP A 37 -5.32 -1.97 29.59
N THR A 38 -6.62 -2.26 29.43
CA THR A 38 -7.46 -2.88 30.44
C THR A 38 -7.66 -4.37 30.11
N PRO A 39 -7.25 -5.30 31.00
CA PRO A 39 -7.47 -6.73 30.80
C PRO A 39 -8.96 -7.07 30.66
N ASP A 40 -9.27 -8.05 29.83
CA ASP A 40 -10.63 -8.57 29.72
C ASP A 40 -11.11 -9.10 31.10
N PRO A 41 -12.28 -8.67 31.60
CA PRO A 41 -12.72 -8.98 32.95
C PRO A 41 -13.15 -10.45 33.14
N LYS A 42 -13.31 -11.24 32.06
CA LYS A 42 -13.68 -12.66 32.12
C LYS A 42 -12.48 -13.59 31.96
N THR A 43 -11.49 -13.19 31.17
CA THR A 43 -10.37 -14.04 30.76
C THR A 43 -9.01 -13.54 31.26
N GLY A 44 -8.92 -12.28 31.70
CA GLY A 44 -7.67 -11.64 32.12
C GLY A 44 -6.71 -11.33 30.97
N ALA A 45 -7.10 -11.61 29.72
CA ALA A 45 -6.27 -11.37 28.55
C ALA A 45 -6.21 -9.88 28.20
N ARG A 46 -5.01 -9.37 27.92
CA ARG A 46 -4.77 -8.02 27.39
C ARG A 46 -4.69 -7.98 25.86
N VAL A 47 -4.60 -9.16 25.23
CA VAL A 47 -4.48 -9.31 23.79
C VAL A 47 -5.73 -10.00 23.28
N THR A 48 -6.47 -9.32 22.42
CA THR A 48 -7.60 -9.88 21.69
C THR A 48 -7.11 -10.26 20.30
N PRO A 49 -6.93 -11.55 19.98
CA PRO A 49 -6.63 -11.95 18.61
C PRO A 49 -7.75 -11.48 17.68
N ALA A 50 -7.40 -10.96 16.52
CA ALA A 50 -8.37 -10.63 15.50
C ALA A 50 -8.99 -11.91 14.93
N ALA A 51 -10.19 -11.80 14.36
CA ALA A 51 -10.94 -12.95 13.84
C ALA A 51 -10.15 -13.76 12.78
N LEU A 52 -9.20 -13.11 12.08
CA LEU A 52 -8.35 -13.73 11.07
C LEU A 52 -6.86 -13.78 11.50
N THR A 53 -6.54 -13.66 12.81
CA THR A 53 -5.17 -13.84 13.29
C THR A 53 -4.75 -15.30 13.10
N GLY A 54 -4.08 -15.57 11.97
CA GLY A 54 -3.68 -16.91 11.53
C GLY A 54 -4.19 -17.28 10.12
N ASP A 55 -5.12 -16.51 9.56
CA ASP A 55 -5.58 -16.71 8.19
C ASP A 55 -4.51 -16.23 7.19
N ALA A 56 -4.23 -17.06 6.18
CA ALA A 56 -3.31 -16.73 5.11
C ALA A 56 -3.93 -15.80 4.07
N LEU A 57 -5.25 -15.84 3.86
CA LEU A 57 -5.97 -15.12 2.80
C LEU A 57 -5.69 -13.60 2.79
N PRO A 58 -5.71 -12.88 3.92
CA PRO A 58 -5.44 -11.44 3.90
C PRO A 58 -3.99 -11.14 3.47
N ARG A 59 -3.05 -12.02 3.83
CA ARG A 59 -1.63 -11.92 3.44
C ARG A 59 -1.44 -12.29 1.96
N SER A 60 -2.20 -13.27 1.45
CA SER A 60 -2.23 -13.65 0.04
C SER A 60 -2.75 -12.52 -0.84
N ILE A 61 -3.82 -11.83 -0.41
CA ILE A 61 -4.40 -10.69 -1.14
C ILE A 61 -3.38 -9.54 -1.21
N LEU A 62 -2.72 -9.22 -0.10
CA LEU A 62 -1.65 -8.21 -0.08
C LEU A 62 -0.47 -8.59 -0.97
N ALA A 63 -0.07 -9.86 -0.98
CA ALA A 63 1.01 -10.36 -1.83
C ALA A 63 0.62 -10.30 -3.32
N ALA A 64 -0.61 -10.66 -3.68
CA ALA A 64 -1.12 -10.59 -5.05
C ALA A 64 -1.18 -9.14 -5.55
N LEU A 65 -1.66 -8.20 -4.72
CA LEU A 65 -1.67 -6.77 -5.04
C LEU A 65 -0.27 -6.20 -5.20
N ARG A 66 0.68 -6.58 -4.34
CA ARG A 66 2.09 -6.18 -4.49
C ARG A 66 2.74 -6.78 -5.73
N ASN A 67 2.42 -8.02 -6.08
CA ASN A 67 2.91 -8.62 -7.32
C ASN A 67 2.41 -7.85 -8.53
N GLU A 68 1.14 -7.47 -8.57
CA GLU A 68 0.61 -6.67 -9.69
C GLU A 68 1.23 -5.26 -9.74
N LEU A 69 1.64 -4.72 -8.60
CA LEU A 69 2.36 -3.45 -8.49
C LEU A 69 3.80 -3.50 -9.04
N VAL A 70 4.46 -4.65 -8.86
CA VAL A 70 5.86 -4.87 -9.26
C VAL A 70 5.94 -5.50 -10.65
N THR A 71 4.85 -6.11 -11.13
CA THR A 71 4.69 -6.51 -12.52
C THR A 71 4.80 -5.27 -13.39
N THR A 72 5.91 -5.18 -14.09
CA THR A 72 6.23 -4.11 -15.01
C THR A 72 5.16 -4.02 -16.09
N GLY A 73 4.51 -2.86 -16.21
CA GLY A 73 3.65 -2.54 -17.36
C GLY A 73 4.44 -2.40 -18.66
N ALA A 74 3.74 -2.09 -19.75
CA ALA A 74 4.25 -2.03 -21.12
C ALA A 74 5.65 -1.38 -21.26
N SER A 75 6.49 -1.98 -22.11
CA SER A 75 7.88 -1.59 -22.37
C SER A 75 8.06 -0.08 -22.57
N GLY A 76 8.76 0.58 -21.63
CA GLY A 76 9.07 2.01 -21.64
C GLY A 76 10.07 2.40 -20.55
N LYS A 77 10.58 3.65 -20.57
CA LYS A 77 11.55 4.19 -19.59
C LYS A 77 11.01 4.31 -18.15
N LEU A 78 9.69 4.15 -18.00
CA LEU A 78 8.96 4.12 -16.74
C LEU A 78 8.35 2.73 -16.57
N SER A 79 9.21 1.71 -16.45
CA SER A 79 8.77 0.31 -16.35
C SER A 79 8.37 -0.08 -14.94
N VAL A 80 8.74 0.71 -13.92
CA VAL A 80 8.53 0.38 -12.51
C VAL A 80 8.05 1.60 -11.72
N LEU A 81 6.98 1.42 -10.94
CA LEU A 81 6.37 2.45 -10.09
C LEU A 81 7.33 3.04 -9.05
N SER A 82 8.36 2.28 -8.63
CA SER A 82 9.42 2.77 -7.75
C SER A 82 10.27 3.88 -8.38
N GLN A 83 10.37 3.91 -9.72
CA GLN A 83 11.08 4.97 -10.45
C GLN A 83 10.26 6.28 -10.50
N LEU A 84 8.96 6.21 -10.25
CA LEU A 84 8.04 7.35 -10.16
C LEU A 84 7.97 7.96 -8.75
N GLY A 85 8.79 7.48 -7.81
CA GLY A 85 8.80 8.00 -6.44
C GLY A 85 7.74 7.37 -5.52
N ILE A 86 7.19 6.21 -5.88
CA ILE A 86 6.36 5.43 -4.94
C ILE A 86 7.28 4.74 -3.92
N ASN A 87 7.07 5.04 -2.64
CA ASN A 87 7.74 4.38 -1.52
C ASN A 87 6.77 3.44 -0.81
N THR A 88 7.27 2.27 -0.43
CA THR A 88 6.56 1.36 0.48
C THR A 88 7.06 1.55 1.90
N SER A 89 6.12 1.78 2.81
CA SER A 89 6.41 1.84 4.24
C SER A 89 6.83 0.47 4.75
N GLN A 90 7.97 0.40 5.44
CA GLN A 90 8.47 -0.86 6.00
C GLN A 90 7.73 -1.27 7.28
N THR A 91 7.03 -0.33 7.92
CA THR A 91 6.33 -0.56 9.20
C THR A 91 4.94 -1.15 9.01
N ASP A 92 4.18 -0.65 8.03
CA ASP A 92 2.79 -1.06 7.79
C ASP A 92 2.54 -1.54 6.35
N GLY A 93 3.53 -1.44 5.47
CA GLY A 93 3.41 -1.90 4.09
C GLY A 93 2.54 -1.03 3.20
N THR A 94 2.15 0.18 3.66
CA THR A 94 1.41 1.19 2.88
C THR A 94 2.28 1.80 1.77
N LEU A 95 1.65 2.37 0.75
CA LEU A 95 2.33 3.11 -0.32
C LEU A 95 2.18 4.62 -0.10
N SER A 96 3.21 5.36 -0.50
CA SER A 96 3.20 6.83 -0.52
C SER A 96 3.86 7.34 -1.78
N LEU A 97 3.36 8.46 -2.33
CA LEU A 97 3.95 9.12 -3.49
C LEU A 97 4.82 10.29 -3.03
N ASP A 98 6.11 10.25 -3.37
CA ASP A 98 6.96 11.42 -3.29
C ASP A 98 6.71 12.30 -4.53
N ALA A 99 5.86 13.32 -4.35
CA ALA A 99 5.50 14.24 -5.42
C ALA A 99 6.71 14.97 -6.04
N THR A 100 7.79 15.14 -5.27
CA THR A 100 9.03 15.79 -5.74
C THR A 100 9.81 14.85 -6.66
N LYS A 101 9.99 13.59 -6.24
CA LYS A 101 10.62 12.56 -7.08
C LYS A 101 9.79 12.23 -8.31
N PHE A 102 8.46 12.22 -8.17
CA PHE A 102 7.53 12.02 -9.28
C PHE A 102 7.67 13.11 -10.35
N GLY A 103 7.66 14.39 -9.94
CA GLY A 103 7.88 15.50 -10.86
C GLY A 103 9.23 15.40 -11.56
N ALA A 104 10.30 15.12 -10.79
CA ALA A 104 11.64 14.95 -11.35
C ALA A 104 11.78 13.73 -12.28
N ALA A 105 11.04 12.64 -12.04
CA ALA A 105 11.00 11.47 -12.91
C ALA A 105 10.28 11.77 -14.23
N LEU A 106 9.17 12.50 -14.16
CA LEU A 106 8.42 12.94 -15.34
C LEU A 106 9.14 13.99 -16.18
N ASP A 107 9.99 14.81 -15.57
CA ASP A 107 10.81 15.79 -16.30
C ASP A 107 12.04 15.14 -16.98
N LYS A 108 12.41 13.91 -16.56
CA LYS A 108 13.54 13.14 -17.13
C LYS A 108 13.12 12.05 -18.12
N GLY A 109 11.84 11.69 -18.17
CA GLY A 109 11.26 10.70 -19.08
C GLY A 109 11.04 11.26 -20.48
#